data_AF-A0A6I5C7J9-F1
#
_entry.id   AF-A0A6I5C7J9-F1
#
_cell.length_a   1.000
_cell.length_b   1.000
_cell.length_c   1.000
_cell.angle_alpha   90.00
_cell.angle_beta   90.00
_cell.angle_gamma   90.00
#
_symmetry.space_group_name_H-M   'P 1'
#
loop_
_entity.id
_entity.type
_entity.pdbx_description
1 polymer ?
#
loop_
_entity_poly.entity_id
_entity_poly.type
_entity_poly.pdbx_seq_one_letter_code
_entity_poly.pdbx_strand_id
1 'polypeptide(L)'
;GDGGAAGTFAAAGTLWHSIPVDRLFPPTVDGRGAGPGGADRTWTRIAVAPDSGCADAFDPLLRKALSPVGCTRLLRATYTDATRSFVTTVGLLFTKADAPAMRSLAVRFRDEGLDRRTDLLPRPYAAPGTVAAA
;
A
#
# COMPACT_ATOMS: atom_id res chain seq x y z
N GLY A 1 6.52 19.40 20.71
CA GLY A 1 6.28 20.10 19.42
C GLY A 1 5.30 19.29 18.60
N ASP A 2 4.12 19.05 19.16
CA ASP A 2 3.26 17.91 18.79
C ASP A 2 2.05 18.32 17.94
N GLY A 3 1.73 19.62 17.90
CA GLY A 3 0.65 20.17 17.09
C GLY A 3 0.92 20.11 15.58
N GLY A 4 2.19 20.21 15.17
CA GLY A 4 2.58 20.07 13.75
C GLY A 4 2.31 18.66 13.22
N ALA A 5 2.73 17.64 13.98
CA ALA A 5 2.54 16.24 13.58
C ALA A 5 1.06 15.85 13.52
N ALA A 6 0.24 16.24 14.50
CA ALA A 6 -1.20 15.97 14.48
C ALA A 6 -1.89 16.56 13.24
N GLY A 7 -1.52 17.79 12.86
CA GLY A 7 -2.02 18.43 11.63
C GLY A 7 -1.59 17.71 10.34
N THR A 8 -0.36 17.21 10.28
CA THR A 8 0.13 16.47 9.09
C THR A 8 -0.61 15.14 8.89
N PHE A 9 -0.94 14.42 9.96
CA PHE A 9 -1.71 13.16 9.86
C PHE A 9 -3.17 13.40 9.46
N ALA A 10 -3.81 14.43 10.01
CA ALA A 10 -5.15 14.83 9.60
C ALA A 10 -5.20 15.23 8.12
N ALA A 11 -4.22 16.01 7.65
CA ALA A 11 -4.08 16.36 6.24
C ALA A 11 -3.82 15.12 5.36
N ALA A 12 -2.93 14.21 5.81
CA ALA A 12 -2.64 12.95 5.12
C ALA A 12 -3.90 12.10 4.89
N GLY A 13 -4.83 12.08 5.85
CA GLY A 13 -6.10 11.36 5.76
C GLY A 13 -7.00 11.78 4.58
N THR A 14 -6.80 12.98 4.02
CA THR A 14 -7.58 13.54 2.91
C THR A 14 -6.92 13.40 1.54
N LEU A 15 -5.68 12.89 1.48
CA LEU A 15 -4.91 12.89 0.22
C LEU A 15 -5.48 11.96 -0.84
N TRP A 16 -6.22 10.94 -0.45
CA TRP A 16 -6.81 9.95 -1.38
C TRP A 16 -7.76 10.57 -2.41
N HIS A 17 -8.41 11.69 -2.09
CA HIS A 17 -9.31 12.39 -3.00
C HIS A 17 -8.77 13.75 -3.48
N SER A 18 -7.65 14.22 -2.95
CA SER A 18 -7.12 15.56 -3.23
C SER A 18 -5.80 15.55 -4.01
N ILE A 19 -5.10 14.41 -4.07
CA ILE A 19 -3.87 14.25 -4.85
C ILE A 19 -4.13 13.36 -6.07
N PRO A 20 -3.57 13.70 -7.26
CA PRO A 20 -3.63 12.84 -8.43
C PRO A 20 -3.07 11.45 -8.15
N VAL A 21 -3.71 10.43 -8.70
CA VAL A 21 -3.29 9.03 -8.53
C VAL A 21 -1.83 8.78 -8.92
N ASP A 22 -1.31 9.50 -9.91
CA ASP A 22 0.08 9.39 -10.37
C ASP A 22 1.12 9.84 -9.35
N ARG A 23 0.71 10.66 -8.38
CA ARG A 23 1.58 11.07 -7.26
C ARG A 23 1.52 10.06 -6.12
N LEU A 24 0.38 9.42 -5.91
CA LEU A 24 0.22 8.37 -4.90
C LEU A 24 0.83 7.03 -5.36
N PHE A 25 0.72 6.75 -6.66
CA PHE A 25 1.24 5.57 -7.33
C PHE A 25 1.97 6.00 -8.60
N PRO A 26 3.29 6.29 -8.51
CA PRO A 26 4.07 6.67 -9.67
C PRO A 26 3.93 5.66 -10.82
N PRO A 27 3.94 6.09 -12.10
CA PRO A 27 3.91 5.19 -13.25
C PRO A 27 5.05 4.18 -13.24
N THR A 28 6.20 4.55 -12.68
CA THR A 28 7.38 3.69 -12.52
C THR A 28 7.92 3.76 -11.10
N VAL A 29 8.33 2.62 -10.55
CA VAL A 29 8.98 2.51 -9.24
C VAL A 29 10.28 1.73 -9.41
N ASP A 30 11.38 2.30 -8.94
CA ASP A 30 12.69 1.65 -8.95
C ASP A 30 12.93 0.93 -7.63
N GLY A 31 12.87 -0.39 -7.66
CA GLY A 31 13.21 -1.29 -6.57
C GLY A 31 14.69 -1.66 -6.63
N ARG A 32 15.53 -0.84 -5.99
CA ARG A 32 16.97 -1.15 -5.87
C ARG A 32 17.18 -2.45 -5.11
N GLY A 33 17.94 -3.38 -5.68
CA GLY A 33 18.21 -4.69 -5.09
C GLY A 33 17.00 -5.64 -4.96
N ALA A 34 15.85 -5.32 -5.57
CA ALA A 34 14.62 -6.11 -5.44
C ALA A 34 14.52 -7.29 -6.43
N GLY A 35 15.53 -7.50 -7.26
CA GLY A 35 15.63 -8.59 -8.22
C GLY A 35 16.47 -9.77 -7.76
N PRO A 36 16.42 -10.91 -8.49
CA PRO A 36 17.23 -12.09 -8.18
C PRO A 36 18.71 -11.71 -8.20
N GLY A 37 19.46 -12.15 -7.18
CA GLY A 37 20.86 -11.77 -7.03
C GLY A 37 21.11 -10.30 -6.65
N GLY A 38 20.09 -9.57 -6.20
CA GLY A 38 20.23 -8.17 -5.79
C GLY A 38 20.28 -7.19 -6.96
N ALA A 39 19.78 -7.58 -8.14
CA ALA A 39 19.65 -6.68 -9.27
C ALA A 39 18.58 -5.60 -8.99
N ASP A 40 18.81 -4.38 -9.50
CA ASP A 40 17.78 -3.35 -9.53
C ASP A 40 16.62 -3.80 -10.41
N ARG A 41 15.40 -3.48 -9.98
CA ARG A 41 14.17 -3.74 -10.74
C ARG A 41 13.38 -2.47 -10.94
N THR A 42 13.07 -2.16 -12.19
CA THR A 42 12.05 -1.16 -12.51
C THR A 42 10.70 -1.84 -12.64
N TRP A 43 9.72 -1.29 -11.94
CA TRP A 43 8.34 -1.75 -11.92
C TRP A 43 7.46 -0.73 -12.63
N THR A 44 6.68 -1.17 -13.61
CA THR A 44 5.74 -0.31 -14.36
C THR A 44 4.32 -0.55 -13.87
N ARG A 45 3.60 0.53 -13.54
CA ARG A 45 2.20 0.47 -13.13
C ARG A 45 1.34 0.04 -14.31
N ILE A 46 0.64 -1.08 -14.17
CA ILE A 46 -0.25 -1.63 -15.19
C ILE A 46 -1.73 -1.44 -14.85
N ALA A 47 -2.05 -1.16 -13.58
CA ALA A 47 -3.42 -0.92 -13.18
C ALA A 47 -3.53 -0.10 -11.89
N VAL A 48 -4.65 0.60 -11.74
CA VAL A 48 -5.12 1.18 -10.48
C VAL A 48 -6.48 0.57 -10.19
N ALA A 49 -6.67 0.05 -8.97
CA ALA A 49 -7.94 -0.50 -8.56
C ALA A 49 -9.01 0.60 -8.46
N PRO A 50 -10.25 0.34 -8.88
CA PRO A 50 -11.37 1.22 -8.59
C PRO A 50 -11.44 1.51 -7.10
N ASP A 51 -11.81 2.75 -6.82
CA ASP A 51 -11.87 3.25 -5.46
C ASP A 51 -12.89 2.43 -4.66
N SER A 52 -12.41 1.74 -3.63
CA SER A 52 -13.20 0.76 -2.86
C SER A 52 -13.03 0.95 -1.35
N GLY A 53 -14.07 0.55 -0.63
CA GLY A 53 -13.99 0.45 0.83
C GLY A 53 -13.07 -0.69 1.26
N CYS A 54 -12.80 -0.75 2.55
CA CYS A 54 -11.81 -1.68 3.11
C CYS A 54 -12.36 -3.07 3.43
N ALA A 55 -13.68 -3.24 3.31
CA ALA A 55 -14.41 -4.41 3.78
C ALA A 55 -13.99 -5.71 3.07
N ASP A 56 -13.46 -5.65 1.85
CA ASP A 56 -13.04 -6.84 1.09
C ASP A 56 -11.61 -6.72 0.55
N ALA A 57 -10.90 -5.67 0.95
CA ALA A 57 -9.64 -5.30 0.30
C ALA A 57 -8.38 -5.88 1.00
N PHE A 58 -8.57 -6.53 2.15
CA PHE A 58 -7.51 -7.14 2.95
C PHE A 58 -7.77 -8.62 3.21
N ASP A 59 -6.69 -9.38 3.32
CA ASP A 59 -6.73 -10.68 3.97
C ASP A 59 -7.11 -10.56 5.45
N PRO A 60 -7.75 -11.58 6.06
CA PRO A 60 -8.25 -11.51 7.43
C PRO A 60 -7.18 -11.15 8.46
N LEU A 61 -5.95 -11.65 8.28
CA LEU A 61 -4.84 -11.38 9.17
C LEU A 61 -4.38 -9.92 9.08
N LEU A 62 -4.28 -9.37 7.87
CA LEU A 62 -3.95 -7.96 7.67
C LEU A 62 -5.05 -7.05 8.24
N ARG A 63 -6.32 -7.41 8.04
CA ARG A 63 -7.44 -6.68 8.66
C ARG A 63 -7.33 -6.65 10.18
N LYS A 64 -6.99 -7.78 10.80
CA LYS A 64 -6.78 -7.85 12.26
C LYS A 64 -5.62 -6.97 12.70
N ALA A 65 -4.49 -7.01 11.98
CA ALA A 65 -3.32 -6.20 12.28
C ALA A 65 -3.61 -4.68 12.20
N LEU A 66 -4.44 -4.27 11.24
CA LEU A 66 -4.80 -2.86 10.99
C LEU A 66 -6.03 -2.39 11.79
N SER A 67 -6.75 -3.28 12.47
CA SER A 67 -7.93 -2.91 13.26
C SER A 67 -7.72 -1.77 14.27
N PRO A 68 -6.56 -1.61 14.95
CA PRO A 68 -6.38 -0.53 15.93
C PRO A 68 -6.40 0.88 15.32
N VAL A 69 -6.06 1.02 14.04
CA VAL A 69 -6.02 2.32 13.36
C VAL A 69 -7.29 2.63 12.56
N GLY A 70 -8.15 1.62 12.39
CA GLY A 70 -9.33 1.71 11.56
C GLY A 70 -9.02 1.95 10.08
N CYS A 71 -10.06 1.95 9.26
CA CYS A 71 -9.93 2.19 7.83
C CYS A 71 -10.95 3.23 7.36
N THR A 72 -10.45 4.18 6.57
CA THR A 72 -11.23 5.19 5.85
C THR A 72 -11.30 4.82 4.38
N ARG A 73 -10.14 4.58 3.75
CA ARG A 73 -10.05 4.22 2.34
C ARG A 73 -8.82 3.36 2.08
N LEU A 74 -8.90 2.45 1.11
CA LEU A 74 -7.74 1.76 0.57
C LEU A 74 -7.65 2.03 -0.92
N LEU A 75 -6.51 2.57 -1.34
CA LEU A 75 -6.15 2.64 -2.74
C LEU A 75 -5.17 1.51 -3.07
N ARG A 76 -5.25 0.97 -4.29
CA ARG A 76 -4.34 -0.10 -4.75
C ARG A 76 -3.88 0.17 -6.16
N ALA A 77 -2.63 -0.16 -6.44
CA ALA A 77 -2.07 -0.16 -7.78
C ALA A 77 -1.26 -1.43 -8.02
N THR A 78 -1.37 -1.95 -9.23
CA THR A 78 -0.67 -3.16 -9.66
C THR A 78 0.47 -2.78 -10.59
N TYR A 79 1.62 -3.39 -10.33
CA TYR A 79 2.84 -3.18 -11.07
C TYR A 79 3.37 -4.49 -11.64
N THR A 80 4.04 -4.41 -12.78
CA THR A 80 4.80 -5.52 -13.35
C THR A 80 6.26 -5.15 -13.47
N ASP A 81 7.15 -6.12 -13.32
CA ASP A 81 8.57 -5.92 -13.59
C ASP A 81 8.85 -5.78 -15.09
N ALA A 82 10.05 -5.33 -15.45
CA ALA A 82 10.46 -5.11 -16.84
C ALA A 82 10.33 -6.37 -17.73
N THR A 83 10.49 -7.57 -17.15
CA THR A 83 10.36 -8.84 -17.89
C THR A 83 8.91 -9.33 -18.02
N ARG A 84 7.95 -8.67 -17.35
CA ARG A 84 6.55 -9.07 -17.26
C ARG A 84 6.33 -10.47 -16.67
N SER A 85 7.29 -10.95 -15.88
CA SER A 85 7.22 -12.26 -15.23
C SER A 85 6.78 -12.17 -13.77
N PHE A 86 6.85 -10.97 -13.17
CA PHE A 86 6.40 -10.73 -11.81
C PHE A 86 5.39 -9.59 -11.74
N VAL A 87 4.36 -9.80 -10.92
CA VAL A 87 3.33 -8.82 -10.63
C VAL A 87 3.28 -8.57 -9.13
N THR A 88 3.12 -7.31 -8.73
CA THR A 88 2.92 -6.93 -7.33
C THR A 88 1.81 -5.89 -7.19
N THR A 89 0.98 -6.01 -6.16
CA THR A 89 -0.03 -5.00 -5.82
C THR A 89 0.42 -4.22 -4.60
N VAL A 90 0.55 -2.90 -4.75
CA VAL A 90 0.84 -1.96 -3.67
C VAL A 90 -0.46 -1.39 -3.15
N GLY A 91 -0.64 -1.35 -1.83
CA GLY A 91 -1.79 -0.75 -1.16
C GLY A 91 -1.40 0.48 -0.35
N LEU A 92 -2.20 1.55 -0.43
CA LEU A 92 -2.08 2.75 0.40
C LEU A 92 -3.35 2.91 1.25
N LEU A 93 -3.21 2.71 2.56
CA LEU A 93 -4.30 2.76 3.51
C LEU A 93 -4.40 4.14 4.18
N PHE A 94 -5.58 4.73 4.09
CA PHE A 94 -5.98 5.92 4.83
C PHE A 94 -6.76 5.48 6.07
N THR A 95 -6.26 5.83 7.25
CA THR A 95 -6.77 5.36 8.55
C THR A 95 -7.63 6.43 9.23
N LYS A 96 -8.26 6.07 10.36
CA LYS A 96 -8.95 7.02 11.25
C LYS A 96 -8.09 7.46 12.43
N ALA A 97 -6.90 6.86 12.56
CA ALA A 97 -5.99 7.05 13.66
C ALA A 97 -5.29 8.40 13.63
N ASP A 98 -4.93 8.87 14.82
CA ASP A 98 -4.05 10.00 15.03
C ASP A 98 -2.57 9.58 14.98
N ALA A 99 -1.69 10.58 15.11
CA ALA A 99 -0.25 10.37 15.02
C ALA A 99 0.30 9.37 16.07
N PRO A 100 -0.10 9.42 17.36
CA PRO A 100 0.28 8.41 18.35
C PRO A 100 -0.11 6.98 17.92
N ALA A 101 -1.36 6.75 17.51
CA ALA A 101 -1.81 5.42 17.12
C ALA A 101 -1.07 4.90 15.87
N MET A 102 -0.81 5.77 14.89
CA MET A 102 -0.01 5.42 13.72
C MET A 102 1.45 5.08 14.07
N ARG A 103 2.06 5.79 15.03
CA ARG A 103 3.41 5.45 15.53
C ARG A 103 3.43 4.09 16.23
N SER A 104 2.46 3.81 17.09
CA SER A 104 2.34 2.52 17.76
C SER A 104 2.17 1.37 16.75
N LEU A 105 1.39 1.57 15.69
CA LEU A 105 1.27 0.60 14.60
C LEU A 105 2.61 0.36 13.90
N ALA A 106 3.35 1.42 13.57
CA ALA A 106 4.65 1.31 12.91
C ALA A 106 5.69 0.56 13.75
N VAL A 107 5.74 0.86 15.06
CA VAL A 107 6.59 0.13 16.02
C VAL A 107 6.23 -1.34 16.03
N ARG A 108 4.94 -1.67 16.12
CA ARG A 108 4.46 -3.05 16.13
C ARG A 108 4.85 -3.80 14.86
N PHE A 109 4.64 -3.20 13.69
CA PHE A 109 5.00 -3.83 12.41
C PHE A 109 6.48 -4.17 12.34
N ARG A 110 7.35 -3.27 12.83
CA ARG A 110 8.80 -3.49 12.87
C ARG A 110 9.19 -4.55 13.89
N ASP A 111 8.71 -4.43 15.13
CA ASP A 111 9.17 -5.26 16.25
C ASP A 111 8.65 -6.72 16.12
N GLU A 112 7.46 -6.90 15.55
CA GLU A 112 6.88 -8.23 15.24
C GLU A 112 7.22 -8.72 13.81
N GLY A 113 7.93 -7.93 12.99
CA GLY A 113 8.29 -8.29 11.61
C GLY A 113 7.09 -8.52 10.68
N LEU A 114 5.98 -7.83 10.92
CA LEU A 114 4.74 -8.00 10.16
C LEU A 114 4.84 -7.51 8.72
N ASP A 115 5.76 -6.59 8.44
CA ASP A 115 6.06 -6.06 7.10
C ASP A 115 6.67 -7.10 6.16
N ARG A 116 7.26 -8.17 6.70
CA ARG A 116 7.89 -9.26 5.93
C ARG A 116 6.97 -10.45 5.71
N ARG A 117 5.79 -10.44 6.33
CA ARG A 117 4.82 -11.53 6.25
C ARG A 117 4.07 -11.50 4.92
N THR A 118 4.19 -12.57 4.15
CA THR A 118 3.52 -12.72 2.86
C THR A 118 2.01 -12.97 2.98
N ASP A 119 1.52 -13.26 4.19
CA ASP A 119 0.10 -13.42 4.52
C ASP A 119 -0.53 -12.14 5.13
N LEU A 120 0.22 -11.03 5.15
CA LEU A 120 -0.22 -9.70 5.58
C LEU A 120 -0.21 -8.71 4.42
N LEU A 121 -0.78 -9.10 3.26
CA LEU A 121 -0.80 -8.28 2.06
C LEU A 121 -2.22 -7.76 1.75
N PRO A 122 -2.34 -6.60 1.07
CA PRO A 122 -3.60 -6.21 0.46
C PRO A 122 -3.97 -7.24 -0.62
N ARG A 123 -5.27 -7.46 -0.83
CA ARG A 123 -5.68 -8.37 -1.91
C ARG A 123 -5.15 -7.85 -3.25
N PRO A 124 -4.60 -8.71 -4.10
CA PRO A 124 -4.16 -8.32 -5.43
C PRO A 124 -5.28 -7.68 -6.25
N TYR A 125 -4.91 -6.81 -7.20
CA TYR A 125 -5.84 -6.28 -8.19
C TYR A 125 -5.44 -6.72 -9.60
N ALA A 126 -6.13 -7.74 -10.10
CA ALA A 126 -5.94 -8.32 -11.42
C ALA A 126 -6.82 -7.61 -12.45
N ALA A 127 -6.33 -6.51 -13.03
CA ALA A 127 -7.10 -5.78 -14.04
C ALA A 127 -7.23 -6.61 -15.33
N PRO A 128 -8.44 -6.71 -15.92
CA PRO A 128 -8.65 -7.40 -17.19
C PRO A 128 -7.72 -6.86 -18.30
N GLY A 129 -7.20 -7.76 -19.13
CA GLY A 129 -6.31 -7.38 -20.24
C GLY A 129 -4.87 -7.05 -19.83
N THR A 130 -4.48 -7.34 -18.58
CA THR A 130 -3.09 -7.18 -18.09
C THR A 130 -2.48 -8.52 -17.70
N VAL A 131 -1.16 -8.56 -17.57
CA VAL A 131 -0.43 -9.75 -17.06
C VAL A 131 -0.81 -10.13 -15.63
N ALA A 132 -1.48 -9.24 -14.89
CA ALA A 132 -2.01 -9.55 -13.55
C ALA A 132 -3.26 -10.45 -13.59
N ALA A 133 -3.91 -10.56 -14.74
CA ALA A 133 -5.10 -11.38 -14.95
C ALA A 133 -4.82 -12.66 -15.78
N ALA A 134 -3.55 -12.92 -16.09
CA ALA A 134 -3.09 -14.06 -16.87
C ALA A 134 -2.81 -15.30 -16.01
#